data_AF-N6UG93-F1
#
_entry.id   AF-N6UG93-F1
#
_cell.length_a   1.000
_cell.length_b   1.000
_cell.length_c   1.000
_cell.angle_alpha   90.00
_cell.angle_beta   90.00
_cell.angle_gamma   90.00
#
_symmetry.space_group_name_H-M   'P 1'
#
loop_
_entity.id
_entity.type
_entity.pdbx_description
1 polymer ?
#
loop_
_entity_poly.entity_id
_entity_poly.type
_entity_poly.pdbx_seq_one_letter_code
_entity_poly.pdbx_strand_id
1 'polypeptide(L)'
;MSTTSEANGTISCPKRTKVGGIPTFHSPLSDIVAPPSYKSKCTWNRPGNNDQINPHNTEDWRRESKLLPNILHSIGNTPMVKLNKIPQSAGIKANIYVKCEYFNPGGSVKDRIGFRMVEDAERQGLLKPGYTIIEPTSGNTGIGLALAAAVKGYRCIVVMSEKMSNEKVSTLRALGAEIVRTPVNLDSFAPGGMFGVTHELHKTIPNSVILDQYSNPGNPLAHYDTTAEEIFDQCDQQVAMIVRGTRTYSTVIGAGTGGTVCGIGRKFKEISPQTKIVAADPEGSVLALPDDLNKTDVTFYEVTISCLPFWIDLWWIYG
;
A
#
# COMPACT_ATOMS: atom_id res chain seq x y z
N MET A 1 1.54 -34.85 -45.23
CA MET A 1 2.63 -33.89 -45.00
C MET A 1 2.08 -32.84 -44.04
N SER A 2 2.16 -32.92 -42.70
CA SER A 2 3.35 -33.07 -41.82
C SER A 2 4.49 -32.18 -42.33
N THR A 3 5.06 -31.20 -41.63
CA THR A 3 5.33 -31.07 -40.18
C THR A 3 5.87 -29.64 -39.88
N THR A 4 5.36 -29.03 -38.80
CA THR A 4 6.02 -28.30 -37.68
C THR A 4 7.28 -27.43 -37.84
N SER A 5 7.24 -26.21 -37.25
CA SER A 5 8.08 -25.76 -36.09
C SER A 5 7.62 -24.34 -35.67
N GLU A 6 6.86 -24.17 -34.58
CA GLU A 6 7.33 -23.91 -33.21
C GLU A 6 8.55 -22.97 -33.08
N ALA A 7 8.28 -21.73 -32.66
CA ALA A 7 9.19 -20.94 -31.86
C ALA A 7 8.50 -20.59 -30.54
N ASN A 8 8.57 -21.55 -29.61
CA ASN A 8 8.30 -21.37 -28.19
C ASN A 8 9.31 -20.38 -27.60
N GLY A 9 8.98 -19.08 -27.62
CA GLY A 9 9.64 -18.07 -26.81
C GLY A 9 9.19 -18.20 -25.36
N THR A 10 9.75 -19.15 -24.62
CA THR A 10 9.67 -19.12 -23.15
C THR A 10 10.41 -17.88 -22.69
N ILE A 11 9.66 -16.82 -22.37
CA ILE A 11 10.22 -15.67 -21.65
C ILE A 11 10.58 -16.18 -20.26
N SER A 12 11.85 -16.52 -20.08
CA SER A 12 12.40 -16.86 -18.78
C SER A 12 12.21 -15.66 -17.86
N CYS A 13 11.47 -15.86 -16.77
CA CYS A 13 11.35 -14.92 -15.67
C CYS A 13 12.76 -14.40 -15.29
N PRO A 14 13.00 -13.08 -15.23
CA PRO A 14 14.31 -12.58 -14.84
C PRO A 14 14.66 -13.19 -13.48
N LYS A 15 15.82 -13.86 -13.45
CA LYS A 15 16.31 -14.59 -12.28
C LYS A 15 16.24 -13.67 -11.07
N ARG A 16 15.51 -14.08 -10.02
CA ARG A 16 15.63 -13.49 -8.67
C ARG A 16 17.12 -13.42 -8.34
N THR A 17 17.70 -12.24 -8.38
CA THR A 17 19.13 -12.04 -8.10
C THR A 17 19.32 -12.25 -6.61
N LYS A 18 19.88 -13.40 -6.23
CA LYS A 18 20.21 -13.67 -4.83
C LYS A 18 21.38 -12.77 -4.44
N VAL A 19 21.16 -11.87 -3.50
CA VAL A 19 22.25 -11.22 -2.73
C VAL A 19 22.18 -11.83 -1.34
N GLY A 20 23.21 -12.57 -0.93
CA GLY A 20 23.29 -13.16 0.42
C GLY A 20 22.26 -14.26 0.75
N GLY A 21 21.57 -14.85 -0.24
CA GLY A 21 20.60 -15.93 -0.03
C GLY A 21 19.15 -15.48 0.23
N ILE A 22 18.91 -14.19 0.40
CA ILE A 22 17.57 -13.61 0.56
C ILE A 22 16.97 -13.31 -0.83
N PRO A 23 15.70 -13.67 -1.11
CA PRO A 23 15.03 -13.29 -2.34
C PRO A 23 14.89 -11.76 -2.45
N THR A 24 15.45 -11.17 -3.49
CA THR A 24 15.17 -9.78 -3.87
C THR A 24 13.79 -9.70 -4.53
N PHE A 25 13.00 -8.72 -4.12
CA PHE A 25 11.74 -8.38 -4.76
C PHE A 25 12.02 -7.35 -5.86
N HIS A 26 11.80 -7.77 -7.11
CA HIS A 26 11.74 -6.85 -8.24
C HIS A 26 10.28 -6.67 -8.63
N SER A 27 9.85 -5.41 -8.74
CA SER A 27 8.50 -5.08 -9.16
C SER A 27 8.24 -5.59 -10.58
N PRO A 28 7.16 -6.35 -10.83
CA PRO A 28 6.75 -6.70 -12.17
C PRO A 28 6.56 -5.47 -13.06
N LEU A 29 6.07 -4.33 -12.53
CA LEU A 29 5.91 -3.08 -13.29
C LEU A 29 7.23 -2.51 -13.85
N SER A 30 8.36 -2.83 -13.23
CA SER A 30 9.67 -2.45 -13.76
C SER A 30 9.99 -3.21 -15.06
N ASP A 31 9.49 -4.43 -15.23
CA ASP A 31 9.76 -5.26 -16.41
C ASP A 31 8.61 -5.28 -17.42
N ILE A 32 7.36 -5.33 -16.95
CA ILE A 32 6.15 -5.47 -17.74
C ILE A 32 4.98 -4.74 -17.10
N VAL A 33 4.03 -4.26 -17.91
CA VAL A 33 2.75 -3.76 -17.38
C VAL A 33 1.95 -4.95 -16.81
N ALA A 34 2.02 -5.16 -15.50
CA ALA A 34 1.35 -6.25 -14.80
C ALA A 34 -0.05 -5.81 -14.31
N PRO A 35 -1.11 -6.59 -14.58
CA PRO A 35 -2.44 -6.28 -14.07
C PRO A 35 -2.56 -6.62 -12.56
N PRO A 36 -3.40 -5.91 -11.80
CA PRO A 36 -3.74 -6.21 -10.40
C PRO A 36 -4.30 -7.63 -10.18
N SER A 37 -4.77 -8.30 -11.24
CA SER A 37 -5.19 -9.70 -11.21
C SER A 37 -4.03 -10.70 -11.10
N TYR A 38 -2.78 -10.22 -11.10
CA TYR A 38 -1.61 -11.06 -10.90
C TYR A 38 -1.67 -11.76 -9.55
N LYS A 39 -1.78 -13.09 -9.58
CA LYS A 39 -1.89 -13.89 -8.35
C LYS A 39 -0.59 -13.80 -7.54
N SER A 40 -0.71 -13.48 -6.26
CA SER A 40 0.41 -13.45 -5.34
C SER A 40 1.11 -14.82 -5.29
N LYS A 41 2.44 -14.81 -5.35
CA LYS A 41 3.29 -16.01 -5.17
C LYS A 41 3.75 -16.19 -3.70
N CYS A 42 3.24 -15.37 -2.79
CA CYS A 42 3.53 -15.48 -1.37
C CYS A 42 3.00 -16.82 -0.85
N THR A 43 3.85 -17.60 -0.17
CA THR A 43 3.49 -18.93 0.36
C THR A 43 2.89 -18.89 1.75
N TRP A 44 2.81 -17.69 2.36
CA TRP A 44 2.28 -17.47 3.70
C TRP A 44 0.93 -18.16 3.87
N ASN A 45 0.77 -18.88 4.97
CA ASN A 45 -0.47 -19.49 5.42
C ASN A 45 -0.71 -19.14 6.90
N ARG A 46 -1.95 -19.31 7.36
CA ARG A 46 -2.31 -19.08 8.76
C ARG A 46 -1.51 -20.04 9.66
N PRO A 47 -0.99 -19.59 10.83
CA PRO A 47 -0.16 -20.43 11.68
C PRO A 47 -0.87 -21.71 12.11
N GLY A 48 -0.06 -22.78 12.13
CA GLY A 48 -0.46 -24.19 12.08
C GLY A 48 0.48 -25.03 11.20
N ASN A 49 1.36 -24.39 10.43
CA ASN A 49 2.35 -25.02 9.56
C ASN A 49 3.74 -24.39 9.82
N ASN A 50 4.44 -24.89 10.84
CA ASN A 50 5.61 -24.24 11.47
C ASN A 50 6.93 -24.29 10.65
N ASP A 51 6.91 -24.80 9.42
CA ASP A 51 8.13 -25.05 8.64
C ASP A 51 8.42 -24.00 7.56
N GLN A 52 7.62 -22.92 7.46
CA GLN A 52 7.85 -21.89 6.45
C GLN A 52 8.80 -20.79 6.94
N ILE A 53 9.99 -20.74 6.35
CA ILE A 53 10.92 -19.63 6.50
C ILE A 53 10.30 -18.38 5.86
N ASN A 54 10.12 -17.30 6.63
CA ASN A 54 9.74 -16.00 6.10
C ASN A 54 10.88 -15.46 5.22
N PRO A 55 10.68 -15.30 3.90
CA PRO A 55 11.74 -14.83 3.01
C PRO A 55 11.88 -13.30 2.98
N HIS A 56 11.03 -12.58 3.70
CA HIS A 56 10.97 -11.12 3.68
C HIS A 56 11.77 -10.50 4.82
N ASN A 57 12.30 -9.30 4.58
CA ASN A 57 12.85 -8.47 5.64
C ASN A 57 11.73 -8.13 6.62
N THR A 58 12.01 -8.25 7.91
CA THR A 58 11.10 -7.85 9.00
C THR A 58 11.67 -6.64 9.70
N GLU A 59 10.78 -5.79 10.20
CA GLU A 59 11.13 -4.65 11.03
C GLU A 59 10.53 -4.84 12.43
N ASP A 60 11.38 -4.80 13.44
CA ASP A 60 10.90 -4.78 14.82
C ASP A 60 10.33 -3.40 15.12
N TRP A 61 9.02 -3.33 15.38
CA TRP A 61 8.42 -2.10 15.88
C TRP A 61 9.02 -1.72 17.24
N ARG A 62 9.54 -0.49 17.36
CA ARG A 62 10.05 0.08 18.61
C ARG A 62 9.44 1.45 18.84
N ARG A 63 8.93 1.66 20.05
CA ARG A 63 8.09 2.81 20.38
C ARG A 63 8.85 4.13 20.42
N GLU A 64 10.16 4.16 20.68
CA GLU A 64 10.82 5.43 21.01
C GLU A 64 12.26 5.60 20.50
N SER A 65 12.50 6.79 19.94
CA SER A 65 13.78 7.49 19.90
C SER A 65 13.52 8.94 20.28
N LYS A 66 14.21 9.45 21.31
CA LYS A 66 13.99 10.83 21.82
C LYS A 66 14.30 11.91 20.78
N LEU A 67 15.29 11.63 19.92
CA LEU A 67 15.68 12.49 18.81
C LEU A 67 15.51 11.69 17.53
N LEU A 68 14.72 12.23 16.60
CA LEU A 68 14.52 11.62 15.30
C LEU A 68 15.62 12.11 14.35
N PRO A 69 16.33 11.23 13.63
CA PRO A 69 17.42 11.65 12.76
C PRO A 69 16.92 12.40 11.51
N ASN A 70 15.67 12.16 11.10
CA ASN A 70 14.95 12.95 10.11
C ASN A 70 13.44 12.68 10.23
N ILE A 71 12.63 13.40 9.44
CA ILE A 71 11.16 13.33 9.48
C ILE A 71 10.58 11.95 9.14
N LEU A 72 11.28 11.10 8.39
CA LEU A 72 10.78 9.77 8.04
C LEU A 72 10.65 8.87 9.27
N HIS A 73 11.47 9.11 10.31
CA HIS A 73 11.39 8.38 11.57
C HIS A 73 10.23 8.87 12.48
N SER A 74 9.49 9.90 12.06
CA SER A 74 8.21 10.27 12.70
C SER A 74 7.01 9.57 12.05
N ILE A 75 7.23 8.75 11.01
CA ILE A 75 6.19 7.90 10.41
C ILE A 75 5.92 6.73 11.35
N GLY A 76 4.64 6.43 11.59
CA GLY A 76 4.21 5.43 12.54
C GLY A 76 3.98 5.99 13.94
N ASN A 77 3.81 5.10 14.91
CA ASN A 77 3.44 5.44 16.30
C ASN A 77 2.23 6.38 16.37
N THR A 78 1.26 6.18 15.48
CA THR A 78 0.14 7.11 15.33
C THR A 78 -0.85 6.99 16.49
N PRO A 79 -1.57 8.07 16.86
CA PRO A 79 -2.48 8.04 18.00
C PRO A 79 -3.62 7.04 17.83
N MET A 80 -4.00 6.38 18.93
CA MET A 80 -5.26 5.64 19.06
C MET A 80 -6.23 6.48 19.90
N VAL A 81 -7.38 6.86 19.34
CA VAL A 81 -8.30 7.82 19.97
C VAL A 81 -9.70 7.23 20.15
N LYS A 82 -10.24 7.30 21.36
CA LYS A 82 -11.60 6.81 21.66
C LYS A 82 -12.68 7.70 21.03
N LEU A 83 -13.65 7.09 20.34
CA LEU A 83 -14.86 7.78 19.90
C LEU A 83 -15.91 7.79 21.02
N ASN A 84 -16.23 8.98 21.52
CA ASN A 84 -17.14 9.13 22.64
C ASN A 84 -18.59 9.39 22.23
N LYS A 85 -18.85 10.04 21.08
CA LYS A 85 -20.21 10.49 20.70
C LYS A 85 -20.88 9.63 19.63
N ILE A 86 -20.20 9.41 18.50
CA ILE A 86 -20.75 8.69 17.35
C ILE A 86 -21.24 7.27 17.73
N PRO A 87 -20.46 6.44 18.44
CA PRO A 87 -20.91 5.10 18.80
C PRO A 87 -22.14 5.12 19.72
N GLN A 88 -22.15 6.03 20.69
CA GLN A 88 -23.26 6.19 21.64
C GLN A 88 -24.54 6.62 20.94
N SER A 89 -24.46 7.56 19.99
CA SER A 89 -25.61 7.99 19.18
C SER A 89 -26.19 6.87 18.32
N ALA A 90 -25.39 5.86 17.97
CA ALA A 90 -25.81 4.68 17.22
C ALA A 90 -26.22 3.50 18.15
N GLY A 91 -26.30 3.71 19.46
CA GLY A 91 -26.62 2.66 20.43
C GLY A 91 -25.54 1.59 20.60
N ILE A 92 -24.31 1.84 20.14
CA ILE A 92 -23.20 0.89 20.25
C ILE A 92 -22.65 0.93 21.67
N LYS A 93 -22.71 -0.22 22.35
CA LYS A 93 -22.26 -0.39 23.74
C LYS A 93 -20.75 -0.60 23.89
N ALA A 94 -20.07 -0.97 22.81
CA ALA A 94 -18.66 -1.27 22.85
C ALA A 94 -17.78 -0.02 22.78
N ASN A 95 -16.58 -0.14 23.34
CA ASN A 95 -15.56 0.89 23.16
C ASN A 95 -15.07 0.89 21.72
N ILE A 96 -15.23 2.02 21.04
CA ILE A 96 -14.72 2.24 19.69
C ILE A 96 -13.55 3.20 19.75
N TYR A 97 -12.43 2.80 19.15
CA TYR A 97 -11.26 3.64 18.97
C TYR A 97 -11.07 3.96 17.49
N VAL A 98 -10.13 4.84 17.19
CA VAL A 98 -9.72 5.21 15.84
C VAL A 98 -8.20 5.32 15.81
N LYS A 99 -7.58 4.65 14.83
CA LYS A 99 -6.15 4.77 14.54
C LYS A 99 -5.93 5.95 13.60
N CYS A 100 -5.35 7.03 14.12
CA CYS A 100 -5.29 8.32 13.43
C CYS A 100 -4.06 8.42 12.49
N GLU A 101 -4.07 7.67 11.40
CA GLU A 101 -2.98 7.63 10.41
C GLU A 101 -2.71 8.94 9.65
N TYR A 102 -3.58 9.94 9.79
CA TYR A 102 -3.36 11.28 9.25
C TYR A 102 -2.34 12.11 10.04
N PHE A 103 -1.86 11.61 11.19
CA PHE A 103 -0.75 12.21 11.94
C PHE A 103 0.63 11.84 11.41
N ASN A 104 0.74 10.92 10.46
CA ASN A 104 2.00 10.72 9.75
C ASN A 104 2.41 12.03 9.05
N PRO A 105 3.71 12.32 8.87
CA PRO A 105 4.21 13.62 8.42
C PRO A 105 3.79 14.04 7.00
N GLY A 106 3.55 13.07 6.11
CA GLY A 106 2.94 13.29 4.79
C GLY A 106 1.41 13.29 4.81
N GLY A 107 0.81 13.14 5.99
CA GLY A 107 -0.62 13.27 6.25
C GLY A 107 -1.44 12.02 5.99
N SER A 108 -0.82 10.84 5.82
CA SER A 108 -1.57 9.63 5.48
C SER A 108 -0.92 8.32 5.90
N VAL A 109 -1.74 7.27 5.91
CA VAL A 109 -1.29 5.86 6.08
C VAL A 109 -0.27 5.41 5.03
N LYS A 110 -0.21 6.08 3.87
CA LYS A 110 0.68 5.69 2.76
C LYS A 110 2.12 6.09 2.98
N ASP A 111 2.39 6.96 3.94
CA ASP A 111 3.74 7.33 4.34
C ASP A 111 4.52 6.11 4.81
N ARG A 112 3.84 5.20 5.54
CA ARG A 112 4.39 3.91 6.00
C ARG A 112 4.93 3.09 4.84
N ILE A 113 4.12 2.91 3.79
CA ILE A 113 4.49 2.07 2.66
C ILE A 113 5.50 2.77 1.76
N GLY A 114 5.40 4.09 1.61
CA GLY A 114 6.35 4.88 0.85
C GLY A 114 7.75 4.76 1.43
N PHE A 115 7.87 4.93 2.75
CA PHE A 115 9.14 4.78 3.45
C PHE A 115 9.65 3.33 3.40
N ARG A 116 8.81 2.35 3.74
CA ARG A 116 9.19 0.92 3.73
C ARG A 116 9.66 0.43 2.36
N MET A 117 8.95 0.76 1.28
CA MET A 117 9.33 0.33 -0.07
C MET A 117 10.67 0.94 -0.51
N VAL A 118 10.95 2.19 -0.14
CA VAL A 118 12.24 2.83 -0.40
C VAL A 118 13.37 2.15 0.36
N GLU A 119 13.21 1.91 1.67
CA GLU A 119 14.25 1.23 2.47
C GLU A 119 14.50 -0.20 2.00
N ASP A 120 13.45 -0.94 1.66
CA ASP A 120 13.61 -2.29 1.12
C ASP A 120 14.32 -2.28 -0.23
N ALA A 121 14.03 -1.31 -1.11
CA ALA A 121 14.73 -1.17 -2.38
C ALA A 121 16.20 -0.77 -2.21
N GLU A 122 16.51 0.10 -1.25
CA GLU A 122 17.89 0.44 -0.87
C GLU A 122 18.64 -0.79 -0.35
N ARG A 123 18.05 -1.53 0.60
CA ARG A 123 18.64 -2.76 1.19
C ARG A 123 18.91 -3.84 0.15
N GLN A 124 18.07 -3.94 -0.86
CA GLN A 124 18.22 -4.90 -1.97
C GLN A 124 19.18 -4.41 -3.07
N GLY A 125 19.66 -3.16 -2.99
CA GLY A 125 20.53 -2.55 -3.99
C GLY A 125 19.84 -2.17 -5.30
N LEU A 126 18.50 -2.18 -5.31
CA LEU A 126 17.66 -1.79 -6.46
C LEU A 126 17.58 -0.27 -6.60
N LEU A 127 17.68 0.45 -5.48
CA LEU A 127 17.69 1.90 -5.43
C LEU A 127 19.05 2.38 -4.91
N LYS A 128 19.71 3.28 -5.65
CA LYS A 128 21.03 3.84 -5.32
C LYS A 128 20.99 5.36 -5.29
N PRO A 129 21.89 6.04 -4.55
CA PRO A 129 21.89 7.50 -4.46
C PRO A 129 21.76 8.20 -5.82
N GLY A 130 20.84 9.17 -5.91
CA GLY A 130 20.56 9.91 -7.14
C GLY A 130 19.65 9.20 -8.16
N TYR A 131 19.15 8.00 -7.86
CA TYR A 131 18.15 7.32 -8.70
C TYR A 131 16.82 8.08 -8.75
N THR A 132 16.00 7.72 -9.75
CA THR A 132 14.65 8.25 -9.93
C THR A 132 13.58 7.24 -9.49
N ILE A 133 12.66 7.64 -8.63
CA ILE A 133 11.48 6.85 -8.27
C ILE A 133 10.32 7.29 -9.16
N ILE A 134 9.68 6.35 -9.84
CA ILE A 134 8.51 6.60 -10.69
C ILE A 134 7.35 5.77 -10.16
N GLU A 135 6.24 6.39 -9.77
CA GLU A 135 5.10 5.65 -9.18
C GLU A 135 3.75 6.04 -9.82
N PRO A 136 2.94 5.06 -10.27
CA PRO A 136 1.55 5.27 -10.64
C PRO A 136 0.68 5.34 -9.39
N THR A 137 0.06 6.50 -9.11
CA THR A 137 -0.75 6.65 -7.90
C THR A 137 -1.85 7.70 -8.00
N SER A 138 -2.92 7.48 -7.25
CA SER A 138 -4.04 8.40 -7.07
C SER A 138 -3.79 9.48 -6.00
N GLY A 139 -2.63 9.48 -5.33
CA GLY A 139 -2.18 10.62 -4.53
C GLY A 139 -1.27 10.26 -3.36
N ASN A 140 -1.83 9.68 -2.30
CA ASN A 140 -1.17 9.59 -0.99
C ASN A 140 0.14 8.79 -1.02
N THR A 141 0.22 7.71 -1.81
CA THR A 141 1.48 6.97 -1.99
C THR A 141 2.52 7.83 -2.68
N GLY A 142 2.12 8.65 -3.66
CA GLY A 142 2.99 9.64 -4.28
C GLY A 142 3.52 10.66 -3.27
N ILE A 143 2.68 11.14 -2.33
CA ILE A 143 3.10 12.08 -1.29
C ILE A 143 4.11 11.42 -0.34
N GLY A 144 3.82 10.20 0.14
CA GLY A 144 4.75 9.46 1.01
C GLY A 144 6.09 9.17 0.33
N LEU A 145 6.07 8.80 -0.96
CA LEU A 145 7.29 8.59 -1.75
C LEU A 145 8.03 9.89 -2.06
N ALA A 146 7.33 10.98 -2.37
CA ALA A 146 7.94 12.28 -2.59
C ALA A 146 8.62 12.81 -1.32
N LEU A 147 7.99 12.61 -0.15
CA LEU A 147 8.60 12.95 1.14
C LEU A 147 9.88 12.12 1.38
N ALA A 148 9.82 10.80 1.18
CA ALA A 148 10.99 9.94 1.31
C ALA A 148 12.11 10.32 0.32
N ALA A 149 11.74 10.60 -0.93
CA ALA A 149 12.66 11.02 -1.99
C ALA A 149 13.34 12.35 -1.67
N ALA A 150 12.59 13.35 -1.19
CA ALA A 150 13.12 14.65 -0.80
C ALA A 150 14.15 14.54 0.33
N VAL A 151 13.88 13.68 1.33
CA VAL A 151 14.79 13.47 2.47
C VAL A 151 16.02 12.67 2.08
N LYS A 152 15.87 11.63 1.23
CA LYS A 152 16.95 10.70 0.85
C LYS A 152 17.71 11.12 -0.41
N GLY A 153 17.29 12.18 -1.10
CA GLY A 153 17.96 12.72 -2.29
C GLY A 153 17.67 11.94 -3.58
N TYR A 154 16.45 11.45 -3.75
CA TYR A 154 15.98 10.83 -4.98
C TYR A 154 15.15 11.81 -5.81
N ARG A 155 15.23 11.68 -7.14
CA ARG A 155 14.26 12.32 -8.02
C ARG A 155 12.95 11.55 -7.93
N CYS A 156 11.81 12.24 -7.83
CA CYS A 156 10.50 11.59 -7.74
C CYS A 156 9.59 12.05 -8.87
N ILE A 157 9.01 11.10 -9.61
CA ILE A 157 8.04 11.34 -10.66
C ILE A 157 6.75 10.59 -10.31
N VAL A 158 5.66 11.33 -10.19
CA VAL A 158 4.34 10.79 -9.85
C VAL A 158 3.45 10.83 -11.08
N VAL A 159 2.99 9.66 -11.51
CA VAL A 159 2.06 9.52 -12.64
C VAL A 159 0.65 9.39 -12.07
N MET A 160 -0.23 10.34 -12.41
CA MET A 160 -1.60 10.38 -11.89
C MET A 160 -2.62 10.83 -12.94
N SER A 161 -3.88 10.47 -12.76
CA SER A 161 -4.95 10.94 -13.63
C SER A 161 -5.21 12.45 -13.48
N GLU A 162 -5.66 13.11 -14.54
CA GLU A 162 -6.09 14.52 -14.55
C GLU A 162 -7.19 14.84 -13.53
N LYS A 163 -8.05 13.87 -13.18
CA LYS A 163 -9.14 14.02 -12.20
C LYS A 163 -8.65 14.29 -10.77
N MET A 164 -7.36 14.05 -10.48
CA MET A 164 -6.83 14.18 -9.12
C MET A 164 -6.73 15.64 -8.67
N SER A 165 -7.10 15.87 -7.41
CA SER A 165 -7.31 17.21 -6.82
C SER A 165 -6.06 18.10 -6.79
N ASN A 166 -6.28 19.41 -6.82
CA ASN A 166 -5.21 20.41 -6.88
C ASN A 166 -4.39 20.49 -5.58
N GLU A 167 -4.97 20.12 -4.44
CA GLU A 167 -4.29 20.09 -3.13
C GLU A 167 -3.13 19.11 -3.15
N LYS A 168 -3.31 17.95 -3.78
CA LYS A 168 -2.26 16.92 -3.90
C LYS A 168 -1.15 17.35 -4.81
N VAL A 169 -1.50 17.99 -5.93
CA VAL A 169 -0.53 18.53 -6.89
C VAL A 169 0.34 19.57 -6.21
N SER A 170 -0.29 20.44 -5.41
CA SER A 170 0.42 21.47 -4.63
C SER A 170 1.36 20.82 -3.62
N THR A 171 0.90 19.82 -2.88
CA THR A 171 1.72 19.08 -1.91
C THR A 171 2.91 18.37 -2.56
N LEU A 172 2.67 17.66 -3.67
CA LEU A 172 3.71 16.94 -4.41
C LEU A 172 4.76 17.89 -4.99
N ARG A 173 4.35 19.02 -5.57
CA ARG A 173 5.27 20.05 -6.05
C ARG A 173 6.07 20.67 -4.91
N ALA A 174 5.45 20.92 -3.76
CA ALA A 174 6.14 21.44 -2.59
C ALA A 174 7.21 20.46 -2.05
N LEU A 175 6.96 19.16 -2.19
CA LEU A 175 7.94 18.10 -1.90
C LEU A 175 8.97 17.87 -3.02
N GLY A 176 8.93 18.65 -4.11
CA GLY A 176 9.88 18.55 -5.22
C GLY A 176 9.60 17.41 -6.21
N ALA A 177 8.43 16.77 -6.14
CA ALA A 177 8.06 15.74 -7.10
C ALA A 177 7.60 16.35 -8.44
N GLU A 178 8.03 15.71 -9.52
CA GLU A 178 7.51 15.95 -10.86
C GLU A 178 6.19 15.21 -11.03
N ILE A 179 5.25 15.81 -11.75
CA ILE A 179 3.90 15.26 -11.92
C ILE A 179 3.62 15.07 -13.40
N VAL A 180 3.31 13.84 -13.77
CA VAL A 180 2.85 13.48 -15.11
C VAL A 180 1.37 13.16 -15.04
N ARG A 181 0.57 13.84 -15.85
CA ARG A 181 -0.88 13.65 -15.90
C ARG A 181 -1.26 12.68 -17.01
N THR A 182 -2.22 11.79 -16.76
CA THR A 182 -2.81 10.91 -17.77
C THR A 182 -4.30 11.19 -17.96
N PRO A 183 -4.83 11.06 -19.19
CA PRO A 183 -6.26 11.25 -19.46
C PRO A 183 -7.15 10.36 -18.60
N VAL A 184 -8.30 10.89 -18.18
CA VAL A 184 -9.25 10.20 -17.28
C VAL A 184 -10.03 9.08 -17.99
N ASN A 185 -10.23 9.21 -19.29
CA ASN A 185 -11.05 8.32 -20.12
C ASN A 185 -10.29 7.13 -20.72
N LEU A 186 -8.98 7.03 -20.47
CA LEU A 186 -8.16 5.93 -20.93
C LEU A 186 -8.09 4.83 -19.87
N ASP A 187 -8.15 3.59 -20.34
CA ASP A 187 -7.86 2.44 -19.50
C ASP A 187 -6.44 2.56 -18.91
N SER A 188 -6.27 2.20 -17.64
CA SER A 188 -5.00 2.42 -16.94
C SER A 188 -3.84 1.61 -17.52
N PHE A 189 -4.12 0.49 -18.21
CA PHE A 189 -3.12 -0.37 -18.86
C PHE A 189 -2.85 0.01 -20.32
N ALA A 190 -3.67 0.88 -20.91
CA ALA A 190 -3.39 1.40 -22.23
C ALA A 190 -2.05 2.17 -22.24
N PRO A 191 -1.37 2.30 -23.40
CA PRO A 191 -0.09 3.02 -23.49
C PRO A 191 -0.13 4.46 -22.94
N GLY A 192 -1.25 5.16 -23.10
CA GLY A 192 -1.48 6.51 -22.54
C GLY A 192 -2.14 6.52 -21.15
N GLY A 193 -2.46 5.34 -20.61
CA GLY A 193 -2.97 5.16 -19.25
C GLY A 193 -1.87 5.27 -18.19
N MET A 194 -2.27 5.30 -16.92
CA MET A 194 -1.36 5.52 -15.79
C MET A 194 -0.20 4.52 -15.74
N PHE A 195 -0.46 3.23 -15.92
CA PHE A 195 0.58 2.20 -15.89
C PHE A 195 1.42 2.21 -17.16
N GLY A 196 0.80 2.42 -18.32
CA GLY A 196 1.51 2.54 -19.60
C GLY A 196 2.54 3.67 -19.57
N VAL A 197 2.10 4.87 -19.18
CA VAL A 197 2.97 6.06 -19.07
C VAL A 197 4.08 5.85 -18.05
N THR A 198 3.78 5.26 -16.88
CA THR A 198 4.80 4.94 -15.87
C THR A 198 5.88 4.02 -16.44
N HIS A 199 5.48 2.99 -17.16
CA HIS A 199 6.39 2.01 -17.74
C HIS A 199 7.25 2.61 -18.88
N GLU A 200 6.66 3.46 -19.72
CA GLU A 200 7.41 4.18 -20.76
C GLU A 200 8.41 5.19 -20.18
N LEU A 201 8.05 5.89 -19.09
CA LEU A 201 8.99 6.75 -18.36
C LEU A 201 10.15 5.94 -17.77
N HIS A 202 9.88 4.76 -17.21
CA HIS A 202 10.93 3.91 -16.66
C HIS A 202 11.91 3.40 -17.73
N LYS A 203 11.42 3.05 -18.93
CA LYS A 203 12.29 2.67 -20.06
C LYS A 203 13.19 3.79 -20.56
N THR A 204 12.70 5.03 -20.50
CA THR A 204 13.38 6.19 -21.08
C THR A 204 14.28 6.91 -20.09
N ILE A 205 13.98 6.84 -18.79
CA ILE A 205 14.77 7.48 -17.73
C ILE A 205 15.76 6.47 -17.17
N PRO A 206 17.08 6.64 -17.43
CA PRO A 206 18.09 5.75 -16.87
C PRO A 206 18.09 5.85 -15.34
N ASN A 207 18.52 4.79 -14.66
CA ASN A 207 18.63 4.75 -13.20
C ASN A 207 17.30 5.09 -12.50
N SER A 208 16.18 4.60 -13.05
CA SER A 208 14.87 4.73 -12.45
C SER A 208 14.37 3.40 -11.88
N VAL A 209 13.38 3.45 -10.99
CA VAL A 209 12.70 2.27 -10.44
C VAL A 209 11.21 2.56 -10.31
N ILE A 210 10.39 1.53 -10.52
CA ILE A 210 8.97 1.54 -10.17
C ILE A 210 8.78 0.68 -8.93
N LEU A 211 8.41 1.31 -7.80
CA LEU A 211 8.28 0.59 -6.54
C LEU A 211 7.02 -0.28 -6.51
N ASP A 212 5.95 0.14 -7.19
CA ASP A 212 4.71 -0.62 -7.42
C ASP A 212 4.01 -1.07 -6.13
N GLN A 213 3.28 -0.14 -5.53
CA GLN A 213 2.46 -0.41 -4.34
C GLN A 213 1.47 -1.57 -4.49
N TYR A 214 1.12 -2.01 -5.71
CA TYR A 214 0.11 -3.05 -5.94
C TYR A 214 0.68 -4.46 -5.75
N SER A 215 1.96 -4.66 -6.10
CA SER A 215 2.61 -5.97 -6.01
C SER A 215 3.74 -6.04 -4.97
N ASN A 216 4.24 -4.89 -4.51
CA ASN A 216 5.38 -4.82 -3.61
C ASN A 216 5.05 -5.35 -2.21
N PRO A 217 5.77 -6.37 -1.70
CA PRO A 217 5.53 -6.92 -0.38
C PRO A 217 5.78 -5.89 0.73
N GLY A 218 6.61 -4.86 0.50
CA GLY A 218 6.84 -3.77 1.44
C GLY A 218 5.55 -3.03 1.83
N ASN A 219 4.54 -3.00 0.97
CA ASN A 219 3.23 -2.41 1.29
C ASN A 219 2.48 -3.18 2.42
N PRO A 220 2.08 -4.46 2.25
CA PRO A 220 1.47 -5.20 3.35
C PRO A 220 2.41 -5.43 4.52
N LEU A 221 3.73 -5.57 4.29
CA LEU A 221 4.68 -5.79 5.37
C LEU A 221 4.83 -4.58 6.29
N ALA A 222 4.81 -3.35 5.77
CA ALA A 222 4.82 -2.15 6.62
C ALA A 222 3.70 -2.21 7.68
N HIS A 223 2.53 -2.70 7.29
CA HIS A 223 1.38 -2.81 8.18
C HIS A 223 1.41 -4.04 9.09
N TYR A 224 1.99 -5.15 8.61
CA TYR A 224 2.20 -6.36 9.40
C TYR A 224 3.24 -6.13 10.51
N ASP A 225 4.38 -5.52 10.17
CA ASP A 225 5.52 -5.30 11.06
C ASP A 225 5.29 -4.15 12.05
N THR A 226 4.60 -3.08 11.64
CA THR A 226 4.46 -1.87 12.48
C THR A 226 3.02 -1.59 12.88
N THR A 227 2.12 -1.35 11.93
CA THR A 227 0.77 -0.87 12.24
C THR A 227 0.02 -1.86 13.14
N ALA A 228 0.11 -3.16 12.84
CA ALA A 228 -0.52 -4.21 13.63
C ALA A 228 0.02 -4.31 15.05
N GLU A 229 1.35 -4.22 15.22
CA GLU A 229 2.02 -4.23 16.53
C GLU A 229 1.62 -3.00 17.36
N GLU A 230 1.61 -1.80 16.73
CA GLU A 230 1.16 -0.57 17.39
C GLU A 230 -0.27 -0.69 17.91
N ILE A 231 -1.18 -1.22 17.11
CA ILE A 231 -2.57 -1.44 17.51
C ILE A 231 -2.64 -2.42 18.67
N PHE A 232 -1.93 -3.55 18.58
CA PHE A 232 -1.98 -4.59 19.58
C PHE A 232 -1.47 -4.11 20.93
N ASP A 233 -0.37 -3.36 20.93
CA ASP A 233 0.19 -2.71 22.12
C ASP A 233 -0.74 -1.61 22.67
N GLN A 234 -1.27 -0.72 21.81
CA GLN A 234 -2.16 0.38 22.23
C GLN A 234 -3.51 -0.08 22.81
N CYS A 235 -3.91 -1.33 22.53
CA CYS A 235 -5.12 -1.93 23.04
C CYS A 235 -4.87 -2.92 24.19
N ASP A 236 -3.70 -2.88 24.83
CA ASP A 236 -3.30 -3.80 25.91
C ASP A 236 -3.52 -5.28 25.52
N GLN A 237 -3.27 -5.60 24.24
CA GLN A 237 -3.45 -6.93 23.65
C GLN A 237 -4.90 -7.42 23.58
N GLN A 238 -5.88 -6.55 23.84
CA GLN A 238 -7.30 -6.89 23.88
C GLN A 238 -8.05 -6.27 22.69
N VAL A 239 -8.01 -6.96 21.55
CA VAL A 239 -8.69 -6.52 20.32
C VAL A 239 -9.68 -7.58 19.85
N ALA A 240 -10.97 -7.28 19.91
CA ALA A 240 -12.01 -8.20 19.48
C ALA A 240 -12.40 -8.04 18.00
N MET A 241 -12.32 -6.83 17.44
CA MET A 241 -12.59 -6.57 16.03
C MET A 241 -11.74 -5.41 15.51
N ILE A 242 -11.32 -5.55 14.25
CA ILE A 242 -10.68 -4.52 13.44
C ILE A 242 -11.56 -4.28 12.24
N VAL A 243 -12.12 -3.08 12.11
CA VAL A 243 -12.83 -2.67 10.91
C VAL A 243 -11.96 -1.73 10.12
N ARG A 244 -11.38 -2.21 9.03
CA ARG A 244 -10.65 -1.38 8.06
C ARG A 244 -11.63 -0.87 7.03
N GLY A 245 -12.18 0.32 7.26
CA GLY A 245 -13.03 0.97 6.28
C GLY A 245 -12.20 1.55 5.13
N THR A 246 -12.59 1.30 3.88
CA THR A 246 -12.20 2.22 2.80
C THR A 246 -13.37 3.08 2.40
N ARG A 247 -13.26 4.38 2.65
CA ARG A 247 -14.02 5.37 1.89
C ARG A 247 -13.15 5.74 0.72
N THR A 248 -13.43 5.18 -0.43
CA THR A 248 -12.49 5.17 -1.55
C THR A 248 -13.23 4.92 -2.84
N TYR A 249 -12.87 5.66 -3.88
CA TYR A 249 -13.41 5.54 -5.21
C TYR A 249 -12.31 5.68 -6.26
N SER A 250 -12.45 4.80 -7.25
CA SER A 250 -12.20 4.90 -8.69
C SER A 250 -10.99 4.18 -9.25
N THR A 251 -11.36 3.26 -10.14
CA THR A 251 -10.60 2.50 -11.12
C THR A 251 -9.79 1.38 -10.53
N VAL A 252 -10.53 0.34 -10.11
CA VAL A 252 -10.10 -0.86 -9.41
C VAL A 252 -9.52 -0.51 -8.03
N ILE A 253 -9.89 -1.31 -7.03
CA ILE A 253 -9.34 -1.29 -5.68
C ILE A 253 -10.08 -0.41 -4.63
N GLY A 254 -11.28 -0.84 -4.21
CA GLY A 254 -11.74 -0.65 -2.82
C GLY A 254 -10.94 -1.60 -1.90
N ALA A 255 -10.65 -1.23 -0.66
CA ALA A 255 -9.35 -1.59 -0.08
C ALA A 255 -8.15 -1.12 -0.94
N GLY A 256 -8.09 0.13 -1.43
CA GLY A 256 -7.00 0.79 -2.19
C GLY A 256 -5.83 0.01 -2.83
N THR A 257 -5.06 -0.80 -2.09
CA THR A 257 -4.06 -1.76 -2.60
C THR A 257 -4.14 -3.15 -1.93
N GLY A 258 -5.02 -3.32 -0.94
CA GLY A 258 -5.12 -4.48 -0.06
C GLY A 258 -4.11 -4.44 1.10
N GLY A 259 -3.00 -3.72 0.95
CA GLY A 259 -1.85 -3.76 1.87
C GLY A 259 -2.18 -3.69 3.36
N THR A 260 -2.90 -2.65 3.80
CA THR A 260 -3.22 -2.45 5.22
C THR A 260 -4.05 -3.59 5.82
N VAL A 261 -5.15 -3.99 5.17
CA VAL A 261 -5.99 -5.09 5.70
C VAL A 261 -5.28 -6.42 5.64
N CYS A 262 -4.49 -6.67 4.59
CA CYS A 262 -3.70 -7.90 4.47
C CYS A 262 -2.61 -7.98 5.53
N GLY A 263 -1.83 -6.91 5.73
CA GLY A 263 -0.76 -6.87 6.72
C GLY A 263 -1.27 -7.03 8.15
N ILE A 264 -2.24 -6.19 8.53
CA ILE A 264 -2.88 -6.28 9.86
C ILE A 264 -3.57 -7.64 10.02
N GLY A 265 -4.34 -8.07 9.03
CA GLY A 265 -5.06 -9.34 9.08
C GLY A 265 -4.13 -10.54 9.29
N ARG A 266 -3.01 -10.62 8.57
CA ARG A 266 -2.03 -11.70 8.73
C ARG A 266 -1.45 -11.72 10.15
N LYS A 267 -0.97 -10.59 10.64
CA LYS A 267 -0.40 -10.49 12.00
C LYS A 267 -1.43 -10.86 13.05
N PHE A 268 -2.64 -10.29 13.00
CA PHE A 268 -3.69 -10.60 13.96
C PHE A 268 -4.15 -12.06 13.87
N LYS A 269 -4.13 -12.70 12.70
CA LYS A 269 -4.39 -14.14 12.62
C LYS A 269 -3.31 -15.01 13.26
N GLU A 270 -2.13 -14.45 13.52
CA GLU A 270 -1.06 -15.10 14.27
C GLU A 270 -1.13 -14.81 15.76
N ILE A 271 -1.22 -13.54 16.17
CA ILE A 271 -1.11 -13.12 17.57
C ILE A 271 -2.45 -13.11 18.32
N SER A 272 -3.57 -12.95 17.61
CA SER A 272 -4.92 -12.92 18.20
C SER A 272 -5.95 -13.51 17.22
N PRO A 273 -5.91 -14.84 16.98
CA PRO A 273 -6.68 -15.50 15.92
C PRO A 273 -8.21 -15.27 15.98
N GLN A 274 -8.73 -15.01 17.18
CA GLN A 274 -10.12 -14.68 17.50
C GLN A 274 -10.56 -13.30 17.00
N THR A 275 -9.62 -12.38 16.79
CA THR A 275 -9.93 -11.03 16.31
C THR A 275 -10.59 -11.10 14.94
N LYS A 276 -11.76 -10.46 14.82
CA LYS A 276 -12.48 -10.34 13.55
C LYS A 276 -11.85 -9.24 12.70
N ILE A 277 -11.53 -9.54 11.45
CA ILE A 277 -11.04 -8.58 10.47
C ILE A 277 -12.20 -8.29 9.52
N VAL A 278 -12.61 -7.03 9.44
CA VAL A 278 -13.68 -6.56 8.58
C VAL A 278 -13.10 -5.52 7.62
N ALA A 279 -13.30 -5.70 6.32
CA ALA A 279 -12.96 -4.72 5.30
C ALA A 279 -14.25 -4.07 4.78
N ALA A 280 -14.31 -2.74 4.73
CA ALA A 280 -15.41 -2.06 4.03
C ALA A 280 -14.99 -1.75 2.59
N ASP A 281 -15.78 -2.25 1.64
CA ASP A 281 -15.64 -2.02 0.21
C ASP A 281 -16.77 -1.09 -0.27
N PRO A 282 -16.48 -0.03 -1.05
CA PRO A 282 -17.49 0.81 -1.67
C PRO A 282 -18.34 0.03 -2.69
N GLU A 283 -19.62 0.37 -2.77
CA GLU A 283 -20.47 -0.05 -3.88
C GLU A 283 -19.87 0.44 -5.22
N GLY A 284 -19.79 -0.44 -6.22
CA GLY A 284 -19.08 -0.21 -7.49
C GLY A 284 -17.63 -0.67 -7.50
N SER A 285 -17.10 -1.20 -6.39
CA SER A 285 -15.89 -2.02 -6.40
C SER A 285 -16.22 -3.51 -6.52
N VAL A 286 -15.16 -4.32 -6.57
CA VAL A 286 -15.21 -5.75 -6.90
C VAL A 286 -14.46 -6.60 -5.87
N LEU A 287 -14.18 -6.06 -4.67
CA LEU A 287 -13.27 -6.69 -3.71
C LEU A 287 -13.97 -7.26 -2.48
N ALA A 288 -15.21 -6.86 -2.22
CA ALA A 288 -16.03 -7.54 -1.24
C ALA A 288 -16.28 -8.99 -1.67
N LEU A 289 -16.33 -9.86 -0.67
CA LEU A 289 -16.69 -11.26 -0.83
C LEU A 289 -17.93 -11.57 0.04
N PRO A 290 -18.85 -12.41 -0.44
CA PRO A 290 -18.88 -13.07 -1.75
C PRO A 290 -19.21 -12.12 -2.91
N ASP A 291 -18.95 -12.54 -4.16
CA ASP A 291 -19.09 -11.73 -5.38
C ASP A 291 -20.49 -11.08 -5.56
N ASP A 292 -21.52 -11.67 -4.96
CA ASP A 292 -22.89 -11.15 -4.98
C ASP A 292 -23.01 -9.76 -4.34
N LEU A 293 -22.11 -9.39 -3.41
CA LEU A 293 -22.08 -8.06 -2.79
C LEU A 293 -21.66 -6.95 -3.77
N ASN A 294 -21.06 -7.31 -4.90
CA ASN A 294 -20.52 -6.37 -5.88
C ASN A 294 -21.48 -6.10 -7.05
N LYS A 295 -22.68 -6.72 -7.04
CA LYS A 295 -23.70 -6.50 -8.07
C LYS A 295 -24.34 -5.13 -7.89
N THR A 296 -23.95 -4.18 -8.75
CA THR A 296 -24.48 -2.81 -8.75
C THR A 296 -24.43 -2.19 -10.13
N ASP A 297 -25.32 -1.23 -10.40
CA ASP A 297 -25.29 -0.40 -11.60
C ASP A 297 -24.38 0.85 -11.41
N VAL A 298 -23.86 1.04 -10.20
CA VAL A 298 -22.96 2.15 -9.86
C VAL A 298 -21.57 1.89 -10.46
N THR A 299 -21.23 2.70 -11.46
CA THR A 299 -19.91 2.69 -12.11
C THR A 299 -19.08 3.94 -11.80
N PHE A 300 -19.70 4.98 -11.26
CA PHE A 300 -19.06 6.25 -10.89
C PHE A 300 -19.52 6.73 -9.52
N TYR A 301 -18.62 7.41 -8.79
CA TYR A 301 -18.80 7.82 -7.40
C TYR A 301 -17.75 8.91 -6.95
N GLU A 302 -18.01 9.75 -5.93
CA GLU A 302 -17.24 10.99 -5.60
C GLU A 302 -16.08 10.94 -4.54
N VAL A 303 -16.24 10.25 -3.40
CA VAL A 303 -15.21 9.89 -2.37
C VAL A 303 -13.87 9.33 -2.91
N THR A 304 -12.84 10.14 -3.08
CA THR A 304 -11.49 9.66 -3.46
C THR A 304 -10.80 8.80 -2.37
N ILE A 305 -9.83 7.94 -2.74
CA ILE A 305 -8.86 7.23 -1.82
C ILE A 305 -8.18 8.17 -0.78
N SER A 306 -8.35 9.48 -0.94
CA SER A 306 -7.29 10.45 -0.74
C SER A 306 -7.77 11.84 -0.31
N CYS A 307 -9.05 12.03 -0.02
CA CYS A 307 -9.57 13.33 0.45
C CYS A 307 -10.43 13.26 1.72
N LEU A 308 -10.24 12.28 2.61
CA LEU A 308 -10.86 12.36 3.94
C LEU A 308 -9.81 12.16 5.05
N PRO A 309 -9.65 13.15 5.95
CA PRO A 309 -8.79 13.04 7.14
C PRO A 309 -9.38 12.13 8.23
N PHE A 310 -10.53 11.49 7.97
CA PHE A 310 -11.21 10.61 8.90
C PHE A 310 -11.06 9.16 8.44
N TRP A 311 -10.03 8.50 8.96
CA TRP A 311 -9.89 7.05 8.88
C TRP A 311 -10.42 6.49 10.18
N ILE A 312 -11.45 5.65 10.12
CA ILE A 312 -12.01 4.98 11.28
C ILE A 312 -11.62 3.51 11.15
N ASP A 313 -10.50 3.14 11.76
CA ASP A 313 -10.34 1.75 12.16
C ASP A 313 -11.25 1.56 13.37
N LEU A 314 -12.44 0.94 13.23
CA LEU A 314 -13.32 0.69 14.37
C LEU A 314 -12.74 -0.49 15.15
N TRP A 315 -12.38 -0.24 16.40
CA TRP A 315 -11.91 -1.28 17.31
C TRP A 315 -13.02 -1.70 18.25
N TRP A 316 -13.07 -2.97 18.61
CA TRP A 316 -13.96 -3.51 19.63
C TRP A 316 -13.05 -4.01 20.75
N ILE A 317 -13.04 -3.35 21.91
CA ILE A 317 -12.35 -3.85 23.10
C ILE A 317 -13.40 -4.53 23.98
N TYR A 318 -13.13 -5.76 24.42
CA TYR A 318 -13.98 -6.48 25.37
C TYR A 318 -14.21 -5.59 26.60
N GLY A 319 -15.49 -5.39 26.93
CA GLY A 319 -15.94 -4.78 28.18
C GLY A 319 -16.77 -5.78 28.95
#